data_AF-A0A7G2E5T9-F1
#
_entry.id   AF-A0A7G2E5T9-F1
#
_cell.length_a   1.000
_cell.length_b   1.000
_cell.length_c   1.000
_cell.angle_alpha   90.00
_cell.angle_beta   90.00
_cell.angle_gamma   90.00
#
_symmetry.space_group_name_H-M   'P 1'
#
loop_
_entity.id
_entity.type
_entity.pdbx_description
1 polymer ?
#
loop_
_entity_poly.entity_id
_entity_poly.type
_entity_poly.pdbx_seq_one_letter_code
_entity_poly.pdbx_strand_id
1 'polypeptide(L)'
;MTSSAVNIEFKSNIWPFCKEFSKFWEVDDSSSAPKEPSILIGGKMGDRNSSFKIEKAGEGARANVYKLTTFYGTVGAIPGVWLSAPQLIITKDTAKTLLVKFKKVDDATTATSNLYFPG
;
A
#
# COMPACT_ATOMS: atom_id res chain seq x y z
N MET A 1 5.59 16.45 -16.17
CA MET A 1 4.34 15.68 -15.95
C MET A 1 4.03 15.71 -14.47
N THR A 2 2.90 16.27 -14.08
CA THR A 2 2.40 16.23 -12.70
C THR A 2 1.73 14.88 -12.47
N SER A 3 2.30 14.03 -11.62
CA SER A 3 1.60 12.82 -11.18
C SER A 3 0.36 13.23 -10.39
N SER A 4 -0.81 12.80 -10.85
CA SER A 4 -2.07 13.01 -10.14
C SER A 4 -2.09 12.23 -8.83
N ALA A 5 -2.71 12.82 -7.82
CA ALA A 5 -3.00 12.13 -6.57
C ALA A 5 -4.13 11.10 -6.78
N VAL A 6 -4.00 9.94 -6.15
CA VAL A 6 -4.96 8.84 -6.15
C VAL A 6 -5.16 8.32 -4.74
N ASN A 7 -6.33 7.78 -4.46
CA ASN A 7 -6.55 6.92 -3.29
C ASN A 7 -6.42 5.46 -3.73
N ILE A 8 -5.84 4.61 -2.87
CA ILE A 8 -5.70 3.17 -3.11
C ILE A 8 -6.63 2.45 -2.15
N GLU A 9 -7.40 1.48 -2.63
CA GLU A 9 -8.31 0.68 -1.80
C GLU A 9 -8.19 -0.81 -2.10
N PHE A 10 -8.40 -1.63 -1.06
CA PHE A 10 -8.64 -3.04 -1.25
C PHE A 10 -10.08 -3.29 -1.69
N LYS A 11 -10.26 -3.94 -2.84
CA LYS A 11 -11.55 -4.49 -3.28
C LYS A 11 -11.68 -5.93 -2.79
N SER A 12 -12.52 -6.16 -1.78
CA SER A 12 -12.85 -7.49 -1.28
C SER A 12 -14.28 -7.55 -0.76
N ASN A 13 -15.02 -8.61 -1.10
CA ASN A 13 -16.35 -8.89 -0.54
C ASN A 13 -16.27 -9.51 0.87
N ILE A 14 -15.12 -10.12 1.21
CA ILE A 14 -14.88 -10.77 2.50
C ILE A 14 -14.00 -9.85 3.33
N TRP A 15 -14.55 -9.30 4.41
CA TRP A 15 -13.86 -8.40 5.34
C TRP A 15 -14.29 -8.68 6.79
N PRO A 16 -13.78 -9.75 7.41
CA PRO A 16 -14.30 -10.27 8.68
C PRO A 16 -13.90 -9.45 9.91
N PHE A 17 -12.81 -8.67 9.81
CA PHE A 17 -12.25 -7.87 10.91
C PHE A 17 -12.17 -6.40 10.52
N CYS A 18 -11.98 -5.49 11.49
CA CYS A 18 -11.80 -4.05 11.27
C CYS A 18 -12.87 -3.45 10.33
N LYS A 19 -14.14 -3.77 10.60
CA LYS A 19 -15.29 -3.40 9.75
C LYS A 19 -15.70 -1.94 9.90
N GLU A 20 -15.31 -1.33 11.00
CA GLU A 20 -15.48 0.07 11.34
C GLU A 20 -14.58 0.99 10.51
N PHE A 21 -13.48 0.46 9.97
CA PHE A 21 -12.53 1.18 9.14
C PHE A 21 -12.83 1.00 7.66
N SER A 22 -12.49 2.03 6.87
CA SER A 22 -12.56 1.91 5.40
C SER A 22 -11.50 0.91 4.90
N LYS A 23 -11.55 0.59 3.59
CA LYS A 23 -10.53 -0.23 2.93
C LYS A 23 -9.47 0.60 2.20
N PHE A 24 -9.48 1.92 2.39
CA PHE A 24 -8.49 2.81 1.81
C PHE A 24 -7.17 2.69 2.57
N TRP A 25 -6.08 2.78 1.81
CA TRP A 25 -4.75 2.90 2.35
C TRP A 25 -4.56 4.28 2.95
N GLU A 26 -3.80 4.35 4.05
CA GLU A 26 -3.35 5.60 4.64
C GLU A 26 -1.95 5.48 5.22
N VAL A 27 -1.28 6.61 5.39
CA VAL A 27 -0.05 6.72 6.17
C VAL A 27 -0.43 6.93 7.64
N ASP A 28 0.18 6.17 8.55
CA ASP A 28 0.10 6.44 9.98
C ASP A 28 0.76 7.79 10.30
N ASP A 29 -0.03 8.86 10.44
CA ASP A 29 0.45 10.17 10.84
C ASP A 29 0.09 10.51 12.29
N SER A 30 -0.17 9.48 13.10
CA SER A 30 -0.36 9.62 14.54
C SER A 30 0.90 10.17 15.23
N SER A 31 0.72 10.82 16.38
CA SER A 31 1.84 11.33 17.18
C SER A 31 2.77 10.21 17.71
N SER A 32 2.26 8.98 17.77
CA SER A 32 3.02 7.77 18.13
C SER A 32 3.69 7.08 16.95
N ALA A 33 3.49 7.56 15.72
CA ALA A 33 4.04 6.92 14.54
C ALA A 33 5.58 6.92 14.59
N PRO A 34 6.23 5.82 14.17
CA PRO A 34 7.68 5.76 14.08
C PRO A 34 8.22 6.71 13.00
N LYS A 35 9.53 6.95 13.00
CA LYS A 35 10.21 7.80 12.00
C LYS A 35 9.98 7.35 10.55
N GLU A 36 9.80 6.05 10.34
CA GLU A 36 9.33 5.47 9.09
C GLU A 36 7.92 4.91 9.31
N PRO A 37 6.87 5.74 9.16
CA PRO A 37 5.50 5.34 9.47
C PRO A 37 5.01 4.18 8.62
N SER A 38 4.10 3.38 9.17
CA SER A 38 3.48 2.28 8.43
C SER A 38 2.41 2.79 7.46
N ILE A 39 2.16 2.00 6.42
CA ILE A 39 0.92 2.11 5.64
C ILE A 39 -0.14 1.24 6.31
N LEU A 40 -1.27 1.86 6.66
CA LEU A 40 -2.41 1.23 7.33
C LEU A 40 -3.61 1.12 6.38
N ILE A 41 -4.66 0.49 6.89
CA ILE A 41 -5.97 0.36 6.23
C ILE A 41 -7.00 1.04 7.13
N GLY A 42 -7.76 1.98 6.56
CA GLY A 42 -8.73 2.78 7.31
C GLY A 42 -8.84 4.22 6.85
N GLY A 43 -8.07 4.61 5.83
CA GLY A 43 -8.00 5.97 5.32
C GLY A 43 -9.32 6.55 4.82
N LYS A 44 -9.29 7.82 4.45
CA LYS A 44 -10.47 8.52 3.95
C LYS A 44 -10.18 9.20 2.63
N MET A 45 -11.14 9.10 1.71
CA MET A 45 -11.02 9.74 0.40
C MET A 45 -10.85 11.25 0.56
N GLY A 46 -9.88 11.82 -0.16
CA GLY A 46 -9.53 13.24 -0.08
C GLY A 46 -8.58 13.63 1.05
N ASP A 47 -8.37 12.78 2.06
CA ASP A 47 -7.47 13.08 3.16
C ASP A 47 -6.01 12.99 2.71
N ARG A 48 -5.17 13.85 3.30
CA ARG A 48 -3.77 14.01 2.91
C ARG A 48 -2.95 12.74 3.14
N ASN A 49 -3.17 12.06 4.26
CA ASN A 49 -2.52 10.81 4.62
C ASN A 49 -2.97 9.63 3.76
N SER A 50 -4.08 9.77 3.04
CA SER A 50 -4.65 8.77 2.14
C SER A 50 -4.34 9.04 0.66
N SER A 51 -3.50 10.06 0.38
CA SER A 51 -3.18 10.56 -0.95
C SER A 51 -1.83 10.02 -1.46
N PHE A 52 -1.90 9.20 -2.50
CA PHE A 52 -0.76 8.53 -3.12
C PHE A 52 -0.53 9.04 -4.54
N LYS A 53 0.66 8.80 -5.07
CA LYS A 53 1.05 9.06 -6.46
C LYS A 53 1.71 7.83 -7.03
N ILE A 54 1.45 7.56 -8.31
CA ILE A 54 2.05 6.46 -9.05
C ILE A 54 3.06 7.06 -10.01
N GLU A 55 4.34 6.80 -9.76
CA GLU A 55 5.44 7.40 -10.51
C GLU A 55 6.26 6.32 -11.20
N LYS A 56 6.81 6.63 -12.37
CA LYS A 56 7.78 5.73 -13.02
C LYS A 56 8.98 5.54 -12.10
N ALA A 57 9.50 4.32 -12.02
CA ALA A 57 10.61 3.98 -11.13
C ALA A 57 11.94 4.69 -11.49
N GLY A 58 12.07 5.22 -12.72
CA GLY A 58 13.25 5.98 -13.18
C GLY A 58 13.98 5.29 -14.33
N GLU A 59 15.08 5.89 -14.79
CA GLU A 59 15.99 5.31 -15.78
C GLU A 59 16.63 4.02 -15.25
N GLY A 60 16.78 3.02 -16.10
CA GLY A 60 17.30 1.70 -15.74
C GLY A 60 16.26 0.72 -15.17
N ALA A 61 15.07 1.19 -14.78
CA ALA A 61 13.97 0.30 -14.44
C ALA A 61 13.39 -0.38 -15.70
N ARG A 62 12.97 -1.65 -15.56
CA ARG A 62 12.27 -2.36 -16.65
C ARG A 62 11.00 -1.61 -17.03
N ALA A 63 10.55 -1.76 -18.27
CA ALA A 63 9.29 -1.19 -18.73
C ALA A 63 8.12 -1.57 -17.79
N ASN A 64 7.21 -0.60 -17.57
CA ASN A 64 6.01 -0.74 -16.73
C ASN A 64 6.29 -1.04 -15.25
N VAL A 65 7.41 -0.53 -14.71
CA VAL A 65 7.72 -0.55 -13.28
C VAL A 65 7.53 0.83 -12.67
N TYR A 66 6.87 0.86 -11.52
CA TYR A 66 6.47 2.08 -10.83
C TYR A 66 6.93 2.05 -9.37
N LYS A 67 6.93 3.22 -8.75
CA LYS A 67 7.00 3.42 -7.30
C LYS A 67 5.78 4.19 -6.84
N LEU A 68 5.41 4.01 -5.59
CA LEU A 68 4.36 4.78 -4.95
C LEU A 68 4.99 5.87 -4.07
N THR A 69 4.49 7.09 -4.17
CA THR A 69 4.91 8.21 -3.32
C THR A 69 3.71 8.85 -2.66
N THR A 70 3.94 9.52 -1.53
CA THR A 70 2.94 10.27 -0.78
C THR A 70 3.48 11.65 -0.46
N PHE A 71 2.70 12.48 0.21
CA PHE A 71 3.23 13.73 0.77
C PHE A 71 4.37 13.50 1.79
N TYR A 72 4.35 12.37 2.49
CA TYR A 72 5.25 12.07 3.62
C TYR A 72 6.56 11.39 3.17
N GLY A 73 6.59 10.78 1.98
CA GLY A 73 7.78 10.15 1.42
C GLY A 73 7.49 9.12 0.34
N THR A 74 8.44 8.21 0.10
CA THR A 74 8.26 7.09 -0.84
C THR A 74 7.78 5.86 -0.08
N VAL A 75 6.89 5.07 -0.69
CA VAL A 75 6.51 3.77 -0.14
C VAL A 75 7.68 2.80 -0.31
N GLY A 76 8.17 2.31 0.82
CA GLY A 76 9.19 1.28 0.91
C GLY A 76 8.69 0.04 1.61
N ALA A 77 9.61 -0.90 1.84
CA ALA A 77 9.32 -2.09 2.62
C ALA A 77 10.46 -2.45 3.57
N ILE A 78 10.09 -3.00 4.74
CA ILE A 78 10.99 -3.61 5.72
C ILE A 78 10.49 -5.00 6.08
N PRO A 79 11.33 -5.89 6.65
CA PRO A 79 10.85 -7.16 7.19
C PRO A 79 9.80 -6.94 8.29
N GLY A 80 8.60 -7.48 8.10
CA GLY A 80 7.48 -7.38 9.02
C GLY A 80 7.46 -8.50 10.07
N VAL A 81 6.52 -8.39 11.03
CA VAL A 81 6.40 -9.34 12.16
C VAL A 81 5.95 -10.74 11.74
N TRP A 82 5.18 -10.85 10.65
CA TRP A 82 4.66 -12.13 10.18
C TRP A 82 5.65 -12.81 9.25
N LEU A 83 6.46 -13.73 9.80
CA LEU A 83 7.47 -14.51 9.06
C LEU A 83 8.42 -13.65 8.20
N SER A 84 8.75 -12.44 8.66
CA SER A 84 9.58 -11.48 7.91
C SER A 84 9.02 -11.06 6.55
N ALA A 85 7.71 -11.25 6.31
CA ALA A 85 7.05 -10.76 5.11
C ALA A 85 7.18 -9.23 4.99
N PRO A 86 7.39 -8.67 3.79
CA PRO A 86 7.56 -7.23 3.63
C PRO A 86 6.36 -6.42 4.16
N GLN A 87 6.62 -5.54 5.13
CA GLN A 87 5.67 -4.56 5.64
C GLN A 87 5.91 -3.21 4.98
N LEU A 88 4.84 -2.57 4.52
CA LEU A 88 4.89 -1.28 3.85
C LEU A 88 5.10 -0.13 4.84
N ILE A 89 6.04 0.75 4.50
CA ILE A 89 6.39 1.93 5.27
C ILE A 89 6.58 3.15 4.38
N ILE A 90 6.57 4.34 4.96
CA ILE A 90 7.08 5.55 4.35
C ILE A 90 8.57 5.70 4.68
N THR A 91 9.38 5.93 3.65
CA THR A 91 10.83 6.08 3.80
C THR A 91 11.39 7.18 2.90
N LYS A 92 12.55 7.70 3.31
CA LYS A 92 13.44 8.55 2.50
C LYS A 92 14.68 7.80 2.01
N ASP A 93 14.87 6.56 2.47
CA ASP A 93 15.94 5.68 2.03
C ASP A 93 15.57 5.08 0.67
N THR A 94 16.33 5.44 -0.36
CA THR A 94 16.09 4.96 -1.72
C THR A 94 16.31 3.46 -1.85
N ALA A 95 17.16 2.85 -1.02
CA ALA A 95 17.43 1.42 -1.04
C ALA A 95 16.23 0.58 -0.57
N LYS A 96 15.34 1.16 0.23
CA LYS A 96 14.11 0.52 0.72
C LYS A 96 12.91 0.71 -0.21
N THR A 97 13.06 1.45 -1.30
CA THR A 97 11.94 1.78 -2.22
C THR A 97 11.32 0.51 -2.78
N LEU A 98 10.00 0.38 -2.61
CA LEU A 98 9.27 -0.74 -3.18
C LEU A 98 8.91 -0.46 -4.64
N LEU A 99 9.41 -1.29 -5.53
CA LEU A 99 9.08 -1.25 -6.96
C LEU A 99 7.92 -2.21 -7.26
N VAL A 100 6.91 -1.72 -7.97
CA VAL A 100 5.69 -2.45 -8.25
C VAL A 100 5.35 -2.49 -9.74
N LYS A 101 4.58 -3.51 -10.12
CA LYS A 101 3.91 -3.62 -11.40
C LYS A 101 2.41 -3.80 -11.15
N PHE A 102 1.59 -3.18 -11.97
CA PHE A 102 0.14 -3.37 -11.90
C PHE A 102 -0.28 -4.46 -12.89
N LYS A 103 -0.94 -5.50 -12.39
CA LYS A 103 -1.56 -6.54 -13.20
C LYS A 103 -3.07 -6.30 -13.21
N LYS A 104 -3.68 -6.30 -14.39
CA LYS A 104 -5.15 -6.29 -14.50
C LYS A 104 -5.70 -7.56 -13.86
N VAL A 105 -6.71 -7.41 -13.01
CA VAL A 105 -7.45 -8.56 -12.47
C VAL A 105 -8.38 -9.06 -13.57
N ASP A 106 -8.27 -10.33 -13.92
CA ASP A 106 -9.21 -11.03 -14.80
C ASP A 106 -10.23 -11.76 -13.93
N ASP A 107 -11.53 -11.58 -14.19
CA ASP A 107 -12.64 -12.10 -13.36
C ASP A 107 -12.56 -13.62 -13.13
N ALA A 108 -11.98 -14.37 -14.07
CA ALA A 108 -11.79 -15.82 -13.98
C ALA A 108 -10.82 -16.27 -12.87
N THR A 109 -10.03 -15.35 -12.27
CA THR A 109 -8.98 -15.67 -11.29
C THR A 109 -9.36 -15.36 -9.85
N THR A 110 -10.62 -15.03 -9.57
CA THR A 110 -11.08 -14.76 -8.19
C THR A 110 -11.13 -16.06 -7.39
N ALA A 111 -9.96 -16.53 -6.93
CA ALA A 111 -9.84 -17.72 -6.11
C ALA A 111 -10.57 -17.50 -4.78
N THR A 112 -11.71 -18.17 -4.62
CA THR A 112 -12.39 -18.34 -3.34
C THR A 112 -11.49 -19.21 -2.45
N SER A 113 -10.66 -18.59 -1.63
CA SER A 113 -9.96 -19.31 -0.56
C SER A 113 -10.92 -19.38 0.64
N ASN A 114 -11.61 -20.52 0.76
CA ASN A 114 -12.29 -20.89 2.00
C ASN A 114 -11.23 -21.13 3.06
N LEU A 115 -10.95 -20.11 3.90
CA LEU A 115 -10.12 -20.28 5.09
C LEU A 115 -10.98 -20.99 6.14
N TYR A 116 -10.70 -22.27 6.36
CA TYR A 116 -11.25 -23.05 7.47
C TYR A 116 -10.49 -22.70 8.76
N PHE A 117 -11.21 -22.25 9.78
CA PHE A 117 -10.69 -22.14 11.14
C PHE A 117 -11.26 -23.31 11.96
N PRO A 118 -10.43 -24.29 12.39
CA PRO A 118 -10.87 -25.24 13.42
C PRO A 118 -11.07 -24.47 14.73
N GLY A 119 -12.21 -24.72 15.38
CA GLY A 119 -12.64 -24.05 16.61
C GLY A 119 -11.88 -24.47 17.86
#